data_AF-A0A6I6DMS5-F1
#
_entry.id   AF-A0A6I6DMS5-F1
#
_cell.length_a   1.000
_cell.length_b   1.000
_cell.length_c   1.000
_cell.angle_alpha   90.00
_cell.angle_beta   90.00
_cell.angle_gamma   90.00
#
_symmetry.space_group_name_H-M   'P 1'
#
loop_
_entity.id
_entity.type
_entity.pdbx_description
1 polymer ?
#
loop_
_entity_poly.entity_id
_entity_poly.type
_entity_poly.pdbx_seq_one_letter_code
_entity_poly.pdbx_strand_id
1 'polypeptide(L)'
;MPQATHYKRIISLISSIRLDSYRTTFRPADECELYGIYIWSQHAAASIYPLLQNLEISLRNAVDREARARFGERWWESIHSTKGREQCHFHKNLEKAKDCLVREWRKKEMRRRRGVHAQARSVPDWTHDQIIAATDFSTWHYVLNNEYRAPAPRDNPLYLWPKSLSKVFKNYAKINANPQRVRKELIDIIFELREYRNRISHHEPIWAKAPNVNDARTAIDTIRVKINKIELVIEALDINLLNVMKKVGLFENARRVCSVEELDIFRYTKPYCALSPEQISVIEQPCRDAKERNETIIREHDATVYGLRTVR
;
A
#
# COMPACT_ATOMS: atom_id res chain seq x y z
N MET A 1 26.39 2.78 -9.55
CA MET A 1 25.82 4.13 -9.78
C MET A 1 26.82 4.91 -10.62
N PRO A 2 26.58 6.15 -11.10
CA PRO A 2 27.60 6.90 -11.82
C PRO A 2 28.92 6.95 -11.04
N GLN A 3 29.96 6.26 -11.53
CA GLN A 3 31.17 5.98 -10.74
C GLN A 3 32.00 7.25 -10.45
N ALA A 4 31.89 8.28 -11.29
CA ALA A 4 32.55 9.58 -11.11
C ALA A 4 31.87 10.52 -10.09
N THR A 5 30.93 10.02 -9.27
CA THR A 5 30.15 10.84 -8.33
C THR A 5 30.69 10.77 -6.90
N HIS A 6 30.73 11.92 -6.21
CA HIS A 6 31.11 11.99 -4.79
C HIS A 6 29.95 11.60 -3.85
N TYR A 7 29.76 10.29 -3.62
CA TYR A 7 28.65 9.76 -2.80
C TYR A 7 28.68 10.22 -1.33
N LYS A 8 29.84 10.50 -0.75
CA LYS A 8 29.96 10.97 0.64
C LYS A 8 29.10 12.19 0.96
N ARG A 9 29.05 13.16 0.04
CA ARG A 9 28.19 14.36 0.18
C ARG A 9 26.71 13.99 0.12
N ILE A 10 26.33 13.07 -0.75
CA ILE A 10 24.94 12.60 -0.89
C ILE A 10 24.50 11.85 0.38
N ILE A 11 25.34 10.95 0.88
CA ILE A 11 25.09 10.18 2.11
C ILE A 11 24.87 11.10 3.31
N SER A 12 25.61 12.22 3.42
CA SER A 12 25.40 13.18 4.50
C SER A 12 24.00 13.82 4.52
N LEU A 13 23.26 13.80 3.40
CA LEU A 13 21.90 14.35 3.33
C LEU A 13 20.82 13.37 3.84
N ILE A 14 21.13 12.08 3.97
CA ILE A 14 20.16 11.04 4.39
C ILE A 14 20.23 10.76 5.90
N SER A 15 21.36 11.11 6.53
CA SER A 15 21.80 10.75 7.89
C SER A 15 22.30 9.31 8.03
N SER A 16 23.33 9.13 8.87
CA SER A 16 23.92 7.82 9.18
C SER A 16 22.89 6.87 9.80
N ILE A 17 22.12 7.34 10.78
CA ILE A 17 21.10 6.55 11.50
C ILE A 17 20.10 5.90 10.53
N ARG A 18 19.70 6.60 9.47
CA ARG A 18 18.80 6.04 8.44
C ARG A 18 19.46 4.96 7.59
N LEU A 19 20.75 5.10 7.31
CA LEU A 19 21.53 4.19 6.48
C LEU A 19 22.11 3.01 7.26
N ASP A 20 22.20 3.09 8.58
CA ASP A 20 22.80 2.03 9.42
C ASP A 20 22.10 0.68 9.23
N SER A 21 20.77 0.65 9.16
CA SER A 21 20.06 -0.61 8.88
C SER A 21 20.38 -1.18 7.50
N TYR A 22 20.66 -0.33 6.51
CA TYR A 22 21.09 -0.77 5.18
C TYR A 22 22.49 -1.38 5.23
N ARG A 23 23.40 -0.76 5.99
CA ARG A 23 24.76 -1.26 6.22
C ARG A 23 24.75 -2.62 6.91
N THR A 24 23.99 -2.73 8.00
CA THR A 24 23.90 -3.96 8.79
C THR A 24 23.29 -5.11 8.01
N THR A 25 22.18 -4.86 7.28
CA THR A 25 21.47 -5.94 6.56
C THR A 25 22.12 -6.30 5.23
N PHE A 26 22.57 -5.34 4.43
CA PHE A 26 23.03 -5.62 3.05
C PHE A 26 24.55 -5.66 2.89
N ARG A 27 25.30 -5.15 3.87
CA ARG A 27 26.78 -5.14 3.87
C ARG A 27 27.39 -4.65 2.55
N PRO A 28 27.05 -3.43 2.10
CA PRO A 28 27.60 -2.89 0.85
C PRO A 28 29.13 -2.75 0.94
N ALA A 29 29.81 -2.99 -0.17
CA ALA A 29 31.26 -2.84 -0.32
C ALA A 29 31.70 -1.37 -0.24
N ASP A 30 30.89 -0.44 -0.76
CA ASP A 30 31.19 0.98 -0.78
C ASP A 30 29.95 1.90 -0.63
N GLU A 31 30.19 3.21 -0.67
CA GLU A 31 29.14 4.24 -0.59
C GLU A 31 28.22 4.28 -1.82
N CYS A 32 28.74 3.91 -2.99
CA CYS A 32 27.99 3.87 -4.24
C CYS A 32 26.94 2.75 -4.19
N GLU A 33 27.34 1.57 -3.71
CA GLU A 33 26.48 0.43 -3.52
C GLU A 33 25.43 0.68 -2.44
N LEU A 34 25.82 1.27 -1.30
CA LEU A 34 24.88 1.68 -0.25
C LEU A 34 23.76 2.57 -0.80
N TYR A 35 24.14 3.59 -1.57
CA TYR A 35 23.16 4.49 -2.17
C TYR A 35 22.29 3.78 -3.20
N GLY A 36 22.86 2.84 -3.96
CA GLY A 36 22.12 1.92 -4.83
C GLY A 36 21.02 1.15 -4.10
N ILE A 37 21.36 0.50 -2.97
CA ILE A 37 20.39 -0.23 -2.14
C ILE A 37 19.32 0.71 -1.59
N TYR A 38 19.70 1.92 -1.18
CA TYR A 38 18.76 2.94 -0.72
C TYR A 38 17.76 3.35 -1.80
N ILE A 39 18.20 3.57 -3.03
CA ILE A 39 17.31 3.86 -4.16
C ILE A 39 16.44 2.65 -4.50
N TRP A 40 16.99 1.43 -4.52
CA TRP A 40 16.21 0.21 -4.71
C TRP A 40 15.06 0.10 -3.69
N SER A 41 15.31 0.40 -2.41
CA SER A 41 14.25 0.30 -1.39
C SER A 41 13.10 1.28 -1.64
N GLN A 42 13.39 2.45 -2.22
CA GLN A 42 12.37 3.42 -2.66
C GLN A 42 11.56 2.86 -3.84
N HIS A 43 12.21 2.26 -4.84
CA HIS A 43 11.52 1.62 -5.96
C HIS A 43 10.67 0.43 -5.50
N ALA A 44 11.19 -0.39 -4.58
CA ALA A 44 10.46 -1.50 -3.98
C ALA A 44 9.24 -1.00 -3.21
N ALA A 45 9.39 0.04 -2.37
CA ALA A 45 8.28 0.67 -1.66
C ALA A 45 7.21 1.22 -2.63
N ALA A 46 7.65 1.90 -3.69
CA ALA A 46 6.76 2.44 -4.73
C ALA A 46 6.01 1.32 -5.48
N SER A 47 6.65 0.17 -5.72
CA SER A 47 6.00 -0.97 -6.40
C SER A 47 4.90 -1.64 -5.55
N ILE A 48 5.02 -1.58 -4.22
CA ILE A 48 4.05 -2.17 -3.28
C ILE A 48 2.86 -1.23 -3.02
N TYR A 49 3.08 0.08 -3.12
CA TYR A 49 2.09 1.09 -2.75
C TYR A 49 0.74 0.94 -3.49
N PRO A 50 0.68 0.66 -4.82
CA PRO A 50 -0.57 0.38 -5.51
C PRO A 50 -1.34 -0.83 -4.96
N LEU A 51 -0.64 -1.87 -4.49
CA LEU A 51 -1.27 -3.05 -3.89
C LEU A 51 -1.98 -2.69 -2.58
N LEU A 52 -1.31 -1.92 -1.72
CA LEU A 52 -1.87 -1.45 -0.45
C LEU A 52 -3.03 -0.47 -0.65
N GLN A 53 -2.96 0.42 -1.65
CA GLN A 53 -4.06 1.33 -1.99
C GLN A 53 -5.31 0.57 -2.44
N ASN A 54 -5.16 -0.42 -3.32
CA ASN A 54 -6.28 -1.26 -3.75
C ASN A 54 -6.90 -2.01 -2.57
N LEU A 55 -6.06 -2.55 -1.67
CA LEU A 55 -6.53 -3.20 -0.44
C LEU A 55 -7.31 -2.23 0.46
N GLU A 56 -6.74 -1.07 0.79
CA GLU A 56 -7.33 -0.08 1.70
C GLU A 56 -8.69 0.40 1.19
N ILE A 57 -8.77 0.81 -0.08
CA ILE A 57 -10.00 1.33 -0.69
C ILE A 57 -11.05 0.23 -0.84
N SER A 58 -10.65 -0.97 -1.26
CA SER A 58 -11.59 -2.07 -1.49
C SER A 58 -12.14 -2.63 -0.18
N LEU A 59 -11.30 -2.76 0.86
CA LEU A 59 -11.75 -3.14 2.20
C LEU A 59 -12.77 -2.13 2.73
N ARG A 60 -12.43 -0.84 2.67
CA ARG A 60 -13.35 0.25 3.06
C ARG A 60 -14.70 0.10 2.38
N ASN A 61 -14.70 0.08 1.06
CA ASN A 61 -15.93 0.10 0.28
C ASN A 61 -16.73 -1.20 0.46
N ALA A 62 -16.07 -2.34 0.70
CA ALA A 62 -16.74 -3.60 0.98
C ALA A 62 -17.44 -3.58 2.35
N VAL A 63 -16.78 -3.08 3.40
CA VAL A 63 -17.37 -2.93 4.74
C VAL A 63 -18.52 -1.92 4.69
N ASP A 64 -18.29 -0.76 4.08
CA ASP A 64 -19.27 0.32 4.02
C ASP A 64 -20.54 -0.09 3.28
N ARG A 65 -20.41 -0.70 2.09
CA ARG A 65 -21.54 -1.20 1.31
C ARG A 65 -22.43 -2.15 2.11
N GLU A 66 -21.82 -3.10 2.80
CA GLU A 66 -22.54 -4.10 3.60
C GLU A 66 -23.15 -3.47 4.87
N ALA A 67 -22.44 -2.57 5.54
CA ALA A 67 -22.97 -1.87 6.70
C ALA A 67 -24.15 -0.96 6.33
N ARG A 68 -24.04 -0.18 5.25
CA ARG A 68 -25.09 0.69 4.72
C ARG A 68 -26.32 -0.10 4.29
N ALA A 69 -26.14 -1.28 3.67
CA ALA A 69 -27.26 -2.16 3.32
C ALA A 69 -28.04 -2.66 4.55
N ARG A 70 -27.38 -2.83 5.70
CA ARG A 70 -28.00 -3.35 6.92
C ARG A 70 -28.56 -2.28 7.85
N PHE A 71 -27.91 -1.13 7.90
CA PHE A 71 -28.12 -0.12 8.93
C PHE A 71 -28.48 1.26 8.37
N GLY A 72 -28.46 1.43 7.05
CA GLY A 72 -28.79 2.67 6.36
C GLY A 72 -27.63 3.66 6.30
N GLU A 73 -27.97 4.90 5.92
CA GLU A 73 -27.02 6.01 5.93
C GLU A 73 -26.41 6.21 7.31
N ARG A 74 -25.13 6.57 7.31
CA ARG A 74 -24.36 6.85 8.53
C ARG A 74 -24.48 5.71 9.55
N TRP A 75 -24.45 4.46 9.09
CA TRP A 75 -24.56 3.24 9.89
C TRP A 75 -23.71 3.21 11.17
N TRP A 76 -22.59 3.93 11.22
CA TRP A 76 -21.79 4.08 12.43
C TRP A 76 -22.60 4.68 13.60
N GLU A 77 -23.65 5.44 13.33
CA GLU A 77 -24.53 6.05 14.34
C GLU A 77 -25.58 5.07 14.88
N SER A 78 -25.79 3.92 14.25
CA SER A 78 -26.82 2.96 14.63
C SER A 78 -26.28 1.61 15.09
N ILE A 79 -25.07 1.22 14.70
CA ILE A 79 -24.47 -0.03 15.15
C ILE A 79 -24.18 -0.03 16.65
N HIS A 80 -24.33 -1.19 17.28
CA HIS A 80 -23.94 -1.41 18.67
C HIS A 80 -22.44 -1.71 18.79
N SER A 81 -21.89 -1.36 19.95
CA SER A 81 -20.54 -1.69 20.38
C SER A 81 -20.58 -2.21 21.81
N THR A 82 -19.62 -3.06 22.20
CA THR A 82 -19.48 -3.50 23.60
C THR A 82 -18.86 -2.43 24.51
N LYS A 83 -18.36 -1.33 23.94
CA LYS A 83 -17.83 -0.17 24.67
C LYS A 83 -18.57 1.11 24.24
N GLY A 84 -18.49 2.14 25.07
CA GLY A 84 -18.95 3.48 24.71
C GLY A 84 -18.25 4.03 23.46
N ARG A 85 -18.96 4.83 22.65
CA ARG A 85 -18.46 5.32 21.35
C ARG A 85 -17.19 6.15 21.51
N GLU A 86 -17.14 6.95 22.57
CA GLU A 86 -16.00 7.79 22.95
C GLU A 86 -14.73 7.00 23.28
N GLN A 87 -14.87 5.71 23.63
CA GLN A 87 -13.74 4.83 23.91
C GLN A 87 -13.25 4.08 22.65
N CYS A 88 -14.09 4.00 21.62
CA CYS A 88 -13.80 3.23 20.41
C CYS A 88 -12.95 4.03 19.41
N HIS A 89 -11.81 3.47 18.99
CA HIS A 89 -10.92 4.13 18.03
C HIS A 89 -11.56 4.38 16.65
N PHE A 90 -12.47 3.51 16.21
CA PHE A 90 -13.22 3.70 14.98
C PHE A 90 -14.01 5.03 14.97
N HIS A 91 -14.74 5.33 16.06
CA HIS A 91 -15.47 6.59 16.19
C HIS A 91 -14.53 7.79 16.30
N LYS A 92 -13.43 7.68 17.05
CA LYS A 92 -12.39 8.74 17.11
C LYS A 92 -11.84 9.06 15.72
N ASN A 93 -11.66 8.05 14.87
CA ASN A 93 -11.18 8.26 13.51
C ASN A 93 -12.23 8.89 12.59
N LEU A 94 -13.51 8.55 12.76
CA LEU A 94 -14.60 9.22 12.03
C LEU A 94 -14.68 10.71 12.39
N GLU A 95 -14.54 11.07 13.67
CA GLU A 95 -14.50 12.48 14.07
C GLU A 95 -13.26 13.19 13.53
N LYS A 96 -12.08 12.55 13.56
CA LYS A 96 -10.89 13.08 12.88
C LYS A 96 -11.10 13.31 11.39
N ALA A 97 -11.80 12.40 10.70
CA ALA A 97 -12.10 12.55 9.28
C ALA A 97 -13.02 13.76 9.02
N LYS A 98 -14.06 13.94 9.84
CA LYS A 98 -14.92 15.14 9.79
C LYS A 98 -14.12 16.42 10.05
N ASP A 99 -13.26 16.43 11.07
CA ASP A 99 -12.38 17.57 11.37
C ASP A 99 -11.43 17.89 10.22
N CYS A 100 -10.87 16.88 9.55
CA CYS A 100 -10.08 17.05 8.33
C CYS A 100 -10.89 17.76 7.23
N LEU A 101 -12.12 17.33 6.98
CA LEU A 101 -12.99 17.94 5.98
C LEU A 101 -13.29 19.40 6.32
N VAL A 102 -13.61 19.70 7.58
CA VAL A 102 -13.84 21.07 8.06
C VAL A 102 -12.59 21.94 7.88
N ARG A 103 -11.41 21.43 8.21
CA ARG A 103 -10.14 22.17 8.03
C ARG A 103 -9.86 22.45 6.56
N GLU A 104 -10.02 21.47 5.69
CA GLU A 104 -9.80 21.65 4.24
C GLU A 104 -10.81 22.62 3.62
N TRP A 105 -12.07 22.56 4.06
CA TRP A 105 -13.08 23.53 3.66
C TRP A 105 -12.73 24.95 4.13
N ARG A 106 -12.32 25.14 5.38
CA ARG A 106 -11.90 26.44 5.91
C ARG A 106 -10.72 27.01 5.11
N LYS A 107 -9.75 26.17 4.72
CA LYS A 107 -8.63 26.60 3.85
C LYS A 107 -9.13 27.05 2.47
N LYS A 108 -10.05 26.31 1.85
CA LYS A 108 -10.65 26.67 0.55
C LYS A 108 -11.45 27.96 0.65
N GLU A 109 -12.25 28.12 1.70
CA GLU A 109 -13.06 29.32 1.93
C GLU A 109 -12.18 30.55 2.19
N MET A 110 -11.11 30.42 2.99
CA MET A 110 -10.14 31.49 3.16
C MET A 110 -9.52 31.92 1.83
N ARG A 111 -9.14 30.97 0.96
CA ARG A 111 -8.60 31.29 -0.37
C ARG A 111 -9.64 31.96 -1.27
N ARG A 112 -10.90 31.52 -1.25
CA ARG A 112 -12.00 32.11 -2.02
C ARG A 112 -12.24 33.58 -1.67
N ARG A 113 -12.07 33.93 -0.38
CA ARG A 113 -12.24 35.29 0.13
C ARG A 113 -11.00 36.17 -0.04
N ARG A 114 -9.82 35.61 -0.39
CA ARG A 114 -8.62 36.43 -0.63
C ARG A 114 -8.87 37.32 -1.85
N GLY A 115 -8.76 38.64 -1.65
CA GLY A 115 -8.92 39.63 -2.72
C GLY A 115 -10.37 39.95 -3.11
N VAL A 116 -11.37 39.31 -2.47
CA VAL A 116 -12.80 39.56 -2.73
C VAL A 116 -13.53 39.72 -1.41
N HIS A 117 -14.28 40.82 -1.22
CA HIS A 117 -15.13 41.07 -0.05
C HIS A 117 -16.39 40.18 -0.05
N ALA A 118 -16.21 38.86 -0.16
CA ALA A 118 -17.30 37.91 -0.08
C ALA A 118 -17.62 37.58 1.39
N GLN A 119 -18.90 37.37 1.69
CA GLN A 119 -19.35 36.86 2.99
C GLN A 119 -18.86 35.43 3.21
N ALA A 120 -18.62 35.08 4.47
CA ALA A 120 -18.26 33.73 4.87
C ALA A 120 -19.46 32.80 4.68
N ARG A 121 -19.25 31.69 3.99
CA ARG A 121 -20.25 30.62 3.96
C ARG A 121 -20.22 29.83 5.27
N SER A 122 -21.28 29.10 5.60
CA SER A 122 -21.26 28.13 6.70
C SER A 122 -20.54 26.86 6.26
N VAL A 123 -20.01 26.12 7.24
CA VAL A 123 -19.47 24.77 7.01
C VAL A 123 -20.64 23.89 6.53
N PRO A 124 -20.50 23.17 5.40
CA PRO A 124 -21.55 22.31 4.89
C PRO A 124 -21.69 21.06 5.77
N ASP A 125 -22.89 20.47 5.75
CA ASP A 125 -23.08 19.12 6.26
C ASP A 125 -22.42 18.11 5.33
N TRP A 126 -21.55 17.28 5.90
CA TRP A 126 -20.84 16.25 5.14
C TRP A 126 -21.77 15.09 4.80
N THR A 127 -21.79 14.72 3.52
CA THR A 127 -22.45 13.49 3.06
C THR A 127 -21.77 12.26 3.63
N HIS A 128 -22.48 11.14 3.65
CA HIS A 128 -21.92 9.84 4.07
C HIS A 128 -20.63 9.50 3.30
N ASP A 129 -20.68 9.59 1.97
CA ASP A 129 -19.57 9.24 1.09
C ASP A 129 -18.36 10.16 1.31
N GLN A 130 -18.57 11.45 1.61
CA GLN A 130 -17.48 12.37 1.94
C GLN A 130 -16.77 11.99 3.24
N ILE A 131 -17.54 11.59 4.27
CA ILE A 131 -16.97 11.15 5.55
C ILE A 131 -16.18 9.86 5.34
N ILE A 132 -16.78 8.85 4.68
CA ILE A 132 -16.13 7.58 4.37
C ILE A 132 -14.86 7.79 3.53
N ALA A 133 -14.92 8.66 2.53
CA ALA A 133 -13.77 8.98 1.68
C ALA A 133 -12.61 9.63 2.45
N ALA A 134 -12.91 10.39 3.51
CA ALA A 134 -11.92 11.08 4.34
C ALA A 134 -11.32 10.22 5.46
N THR A 135 -11.84 9.00 5.68
CA THR A 135 -11.26 8.06 6.65
C THR A 135 -9.94 7.47 6.17
N ASP A 136 -9.06 7.15 7.12
CA ASP A 136 -7.81 6.43 6.86
C ASP A 136 -7.98 4.91 7.02
N PHE A 137 -6.97 4.15 6.58
CA PHE A 137 -6.89 2.70 6.77
C PHE A 137 -7.19 2.24 8.21
N SER A 138 -6.74 3.00 9.21
CA SER A 138 -6.89 2.57 10.60
C SER A 138 -8.33 2.45 11.03
N THR A 139 -9.20 3.29 10.49
CA THR A 139 -10.66 3.24 10.68
C THR A 139 -11.21 1.84 10.35
N TRP A 140 -10.82 1.30 9.19
CA TRP A 140 -11.31 0.02 8.67
C TRP A 140 -10.69 -1.18 9.38
N HIS A 141 -9.49 -1.04 9.93
CA HIS A 141 -8.96 -1.99 10.89
C HIS A 141 -9.80 -2.00 12.18
N TYR A 142 -10.05 -0.84 12.79
CA TYR A 142 -10.72 -0.78 14.10
C TYR A 142 -12.17 -1.26 14.07
N VAL A 143 -12.90 -1.06 12.97
CA VAL A 143 -14.29 -1.57 12.86
C VAL A 143 -14.34 -3.10 12.84
N LEU A 144 -13.24 -3.79 12.50
CA LEU A 144 -13.14 -5.25 12.55
C LEU A 144 -12.94 -5.77 13.98
N ASN A 145 -12.61 -4.94 14.97
CA ASN A 145 -12.31 -5.38 16.34
C ASN A 145 -13.51 -5.94 17.09
N ASN A 146 -13.24 -6.73 18.13
CA ASN A 146 -14.25 -7.42 18.95
C ASN A 146 -15.32 -6.48 19.56
N GLU A 147 -15.05 -5.18 19.65
CA GLU A 147 -16.03 -4.16 20.06
C GLU A 147 -17.31 -4.20 19.22
N TYR A 148 -17.19 -4.49 17.92
CA TYR A 148 -18.31 -4.57 16.98
C TYR A 148 -18.79 -6.01 16.73
N ARG A 149 -18.42 -6.95 17.60
CA ARG A 149 -18.89 -8.33 17.58
C ARG A 149 -20.08 -8.49 18.52
N ALA A 150 -21.16 -9.06 18.02
CA ALA A 150 -22.28 -9.49 18.88
C ALA A 150 -21.78 -10.46 19.98
N PRO A 151 -22.09 -10.20 21.26
CA PRO A 151 -21.70 -11.08 22.37
C PRO A 151 -22.50 -12.38 22.36
N ALA A 152 -23.76 -12.35 21.91
CA ALA A 152 -24.61 -13.53 21.74
C ALA A 152 -25.33 -13.54 20.38
N PRO A 153 -25.76 -14.72 19.87
CA PRO A 153 -26.43 -14.82 18.57
C PRO A 153 -27.69 -13.96 18.40
N ARG A 154 -28.43 -13.70 19.49
CA ARG A 154 -29.60 -12.82 19.50
C ARG A 154 -29.28 -11.36 19.16
N ASP A 155 -28.06 -10.91 19.45
CA ASP A 155 -27.63 -9.52 19.24
C ASP A 155 -27.08 -9.30 17.83
N ASN A 156 -26.89 -10.38 17.05
CA ASN A 156 -26.36 -10.32 15.68
C ASN A 156 -27.01 -9.26 14.77
N PRO A 157 -28.33 -8.96 14.84
CA PRO A 157 -28.92 -7.89 14.04
C PRO A 157 -28.34 -6.50 14.34
N LEU A 158 -27.97 -6.22 15.59
CA LEU A 158 -27.56 -4.90 16.09
C LEU A 158 -26.06 -4.61 15.89
N TYR A 159 -25.25 -5.65 15.72
CA TYR A 159 -23.81 -5.55 15.52
C TYR A 159 -23.42 -5.81 14.06
N LEU A 160 -22.34 -5.17 13.61
CA LEU A 160 -21.80 -5.39 12.28
C LEU A 160 -21.38 -6.86 12.09
N TRP A 161 -20.73 -7.44 13.10
CA TRP A 161 -20.23 -8.79 13.02
C TRP A 161 -20.94 -9.74 14.00
N PRO A 162 -21.10 -11.03 13.66
CA PRO A 162 -20.47 -11.75 12.54
C PRO A 162 -21.25 -11.73 11.22
N LYS A 163 -22.52 -11.25 11.21
CA LYS A 163 -23.41 -11.38 10.05
C LYS A 163 -22.86 -10.81 8.73
N SER A 164 -22.07 -9.74 8.79
CA SER A 164 -21.49 -9.12 7.60
C SER A 164 -20.21 -9.79 7.08
N LEU A 165 -19.62 -10.75 7.82
CA LEU A 165 -18.30 -11.30 7.49
C LEU A 165 -18.23 -11.90 6.09
N SER A 166 -19.17 -12.78 5.74
CA SER A 166 -19.20 -13.46 4.43
C SER A 166 -19.60 -12.55 3.27
N LYS A 167 -20.21 -11.39 3.56
CA LYS A 167 -20.59 -10.39 2.55
C LYS A 167 -19.46 -9.42 2.25
N VAL A 168 -18.65 -9.09 3.27
CA VAL A 168 -17.42 -8.28 3.12
C VAL A 168 -16.29 -9.13 2.53
N PHE A 169 -16.04 -10.31 3.09
CA PHE A 169 -14.98 -11.23 2.67
C PHE A 169 -15.61 -12.45 1.99
N LYS A 170 -15.86 -12.35 0.69
CA LYS A 170 -16.56 -13.39 -0.08
C LYS A 170 -15.84 -14.73 -0.07
N ASN A 171 -14.51 -14.71 0.04
CA ASN A 171 -13.66 -15.90 0.06
C ASN A 171 -12.91 -16.06 1.39
N TYR A 172 -13.53 -15.71 2.52
CA TYR A 172 -12.89 -15.77 3.84
C TYR A 172 -12.24 -17.13 4.18
N ALA A 173 -12.75 -18.23 3.59
CA ALA A 173 -12.20 -19.57 3.77
C ALA A 173 -10.72 -19.71 3.33
N LYS A 174 -10.23 -18.81 2.46
CA LYS A 174 -8.81 -18.72 2.07
C LYS A 174 -7.90 -18.29 3.20
N ILE A 175 -8.42 -17.50 4.14
CA ILE A 175 -7.73 -17.12 5.37
C ILE A 175 -7.82 -18.29 6.34
N ASN A 176 -9.06 -18.69 6.67
CA ASN A 176 -9.32 -19.82 7.54
C ASN A 176 -10.71 -20.39 7.27
N ALA A 177 -10.82 -21.71 7.17
CA ALA A 177 -12.09 -22.40 7.02
C ALA A 177 -12.99 -22.25 8.25
N ASN A 178 -12.42 -22.02 9.45
CA ASN A 178 -13.17 -21.83 10.69
C ASN A 178 -13.64 -20.37 10.85
N PRO A 179 -14.96 -20.10 10.80
CA PRO A 179 -15.51 -18.74 10.91
C PRO A 179 -15.22 -18.03 12.25
N GLN A 180 -14.91 -18.78 13.31
CA GLN A 180 -14.57 -18.21 14.62
C GLN A 180 -13.13 -17.67 14.65
N ARG A 181 -12.21 -18.30 13.91
CA ARG A 181 -10.79 -17.91 13.85
C ARG A 181 -10.51 -16.90 12.74
N VAL A 182 -11.21 -17.03 11.61
CA VAL A 182 -10.97 -16.24 10.40
C VAL A 182 -10.98 -14.73 10.66
N ARG A 183 -11.88 -14.25 11.52
CA ARG A 183 -11.94 -12.82 11.83
C ARG A 183 -10.72 -12.33 12.60
N LYS A 184 -10.25 -13.10 13.58
CA LYS A 184 -9.05 -12.72 14.35
C LYS A 184 -7.86 -12.64 13.41
N GLU A 185 -7.69 -13.63 12.54
CA GLU A 185 -6.61 -13.64 11.56
C GLU A 185 -6.72 -12.48 10.56
N LEU A 186 -7.92 -12.15 10.09
CA LEU A 186 -8.15 -10.96 9.26
C LEU A 186 -7.75 -9.66 9.99
N ILE A 187 -8.12 -9.50 11.25
CA ILE A 187 -7.74 -8.33 12.06
C ILE A 187 -6.21 -8.25 12.15
N ASP A 188 -5.54 -9.36 12.50
CA ASP A 188 -4.09 -9.41 12.70
C ASP A 188 -3.34 -9.10 11.38
N ILE A 189 -3.78 -9.69 10.25
CA ILE A 189 -3.17 -9.42 8.94
C ILE A 189 -3.42 -7.97 8.50
N ILE A 190 -4.64 -7.44 8.66
CA ILE A 190 -4.97 -6.06 8.26
C ILE A 190 -4.21 -5.05 9.13
N PHE A 191 -4.08 -5.29 10.43
CA PHE A 191 -3.25 -4.48 11.32
C PHE A 191 -1.79 -4.48 10.84
N GLU A 192 -1.24 -5.67 10.58
CA GLU A 192 0.13 -5.82 10.08
C GLU A 192 0.37 -5.08 8.75
N LEU A 193 -0.57 -5.16 7.81
CA LEU A 193 -0.49 -4.48 6.52
C LEU A 193 -0.65 -2.97 6.65
N ARG A 194 -1.47 -2.49 7.59
CA ARG A 194 -1.58 -1.07 7.93
C ARG A 194 -0.28 -0.51 8.49
N GLU A 195 0.33 -1.20 9.46
CA GLU A 195 1.64 -0.81 9.99
C GLU A 195 2.70 -0.81 8.90
N TYR A 196 2.65 -1.79 7.99
CA TYR A 196 3.52 -1.84 6.83
C TYR A 196 3.34 -0.65 5.89
N ARG A 197 2.08 -0.24 5.63
CA ARG A 197 1.77 0.96 4.83
C ARG A 197 2.30 2.23 5.51
N ASN A 198 2.14 2.36 6.82
CA ASN A 198 2.68 3.49 7.59
C ASN A 198 4.20 3.54 7.47
N ARG A 199 4.87 2.38 7.59
CA ARG A 199 6.33 2.25 7.43
C ARG A 199 6.82 2.77 6.09
N ILE A 200 6.16 2.37 4.99
CA ILE A 200 6.43 2.89 3.64
C ILE A 200 6.24 4.41 3.59
N SER A 201 5.15 4.92 4.16
CA SER A 201 4.79 6.35 4.14
C SER A 201 5.75 7.21 4.98
N HIS A 202 6.41 6.63 5.99
CA HIS A 202 7.41 7.29 6.83
C HIS A 202 8.85 7.13 6.32
N HIS A 203 9.04 6.53 5.14
CA HIS A 203 10.34 6.28 4.53
C HIS A 203 11.27 5.44 5.41
N GLU A 204 10.69 4.51 6.17
CA GLU A 204 11.45 3.53 6.93
C GLU A 204 11.89 2.36 6.04
N PRO A 205 12.92 1.59 6.44
CA PRO A 205 13.28 0.34 5.77
C PRO A 205 12.06 -0.55 5.56
N ILE A 206 11.88 -1.18 4.40
CA ILE A 206 10.66 -1.96 4.11
C ILE A 206 10.77 -3.45 4.42
N TRP A 207 11.91 -3.94 4.91
CA TRP A 207 12.11 -5.32 5.36
C TRP A 207 12.01 -5.44 6.88
N ALA A 208 11.78 -6.62 7.43
CA ALA A 208 11.74 -6.83 8.88
C ALA A 208 13.13 -6.64 9.51
N LYS A 209 13.20 -5.94 10.66
CA LYS A 209 14.43 -5.80 11.45
C LYS A 209 14.48 -6.91 12.51
N ALA A 210 14.75 -8.14 12.08
CA ALA A 210 14.85 -9.31 12.96
C ALA A 210 16.27 -9.90 12.93
N PRO A 211 16.74 -10.59 13.97
CA PRO A 211 18.11 -11.13 14.04
C PRO A 211 18.48 -12.06 12.87
N ASN A 212 17.49 -12.78 12.33
CA ASN A 212 17.65 -13.69 11.19
C ASN A 212 17.57 -12.98 9.82
N VAL A 213 17.42 -11.66 9.78
CA VAL A 213 17.36 -10.86 8.55
C VAL A 213 18.65 -10.06 8.44
N ASN A 214 19.68 -10.70 7.89
CA ASN A 214 21.06 -10.19 7.91
C ASN A 214 21.76 -10.23 6.54
N ASP A 215 21.01 -10.54 5.48
CA ASP A 215 21.45 -10.49 4.09
C ASP A 215 20.32 -9.99 3.16
N ALA A 216 20.65 -9.80 1.89
CA ALA A 216 19.70 -9.33 0.88
C ALA A 216 18.50 -10.28 0.67
N ARG A 217 18.74 -11.59 0.66
CA ARG A 217 17.70 -12.59 0.36
C ARG A 217 16.68 -12.64 1.48
N THR A 218 17.13 -12.81 2.73
CA THR A 218 16.27 -12.82 3.92
C THR A 218 15.48 -11.52 4.06
N ALA A 219 16.09 -10.36 3.77
CA ALA A 219 15.40 -9.08 3.76
C ALA A 219 14.29 -9.02 2.71
N ILE A 220 14.60 -9.40 1.47
CA ILE A 220 13.65 -9.44 0.36
C ILE A 220 12.52 -10.44 0.62
N ASP A 221 12.81 -11.59 1.21
CA ASP A 221 11.80 -12.59 1.56
C ASP A 221 10.77 -12.00 2.53
N THR A 222 11.20 -11.20 3.52
CA THR A 222 10.26 -10.54 4.44
C THR A 222 9.34 -9.54 3.73
N ILE A 223 9.82 -8.89 2.67
CA ILE A 223 9.02 -7.99 1.83
C ILE A 223 8.02 -8.81 1.02
N ARG A 224 8.46 -9.92 0.41
CA ARG A 224 7.61 -10.82 -0.37
C ARG A 224 6.51 -11.47 0.46
N VAL A 225 6.78 -11.77 1.74
CA VAL A 225 5.75 -12.21 2.69
C VAL A 225 4.63 -11.17 2.82
N LYS A 226 4.94 -9.87 2.84
CA LYS A 226 3.92 -8.81 2.87
C LYS A 226 3.13 -8.75 1.57
N ILE A 227 3.78 -8.89 0.41
CA ILE A 227 3.11 -8.97 -0.90
C ILE A 227 2.10 -10.13 -0.90
N ASN A 228 2.51 -11.31 -0.43
CA ASN A 228 1.63 -12.49 -0.35
C ASN A 228 0.45 -12.26 0.61
N LYS A 229 0.66 -11.57 1.74
CA LYS A 229 -0.44 -11.21 2.66
C LYS A 229 -1.43 -10.24 2.03
N ILE A 230 -0.95 -9.25 1.26
CA ILE A 230 -1.85 -8.35 0.52
C ILE A 230 -2.68 -9.14 -0.50
N GLU A 231 -2.02 -10.02 -1.27
CA GLU A 231 -2.68 -10.90 -2.24
C GLU A 231 -3.78 -11.74 -1.58
N LEU A 232 -3.45 -12.36 -0.45
CA LEU A 232 -4.36 -13.21 0.32
C LEU A 232 -5.60 -12.45 0.82
N VAL A 233 -5.44 -11.23 1.35
CA VAL A 233 -6.59 -10.44 1.81
C VAL A 233 -7.43 -9.94 0.64
N ILE A 234 -6.80 -9.58 -0.49
CA ILE A 234 -7.54 -9.20 -1.69
C ILE A 234 -8.32 -10.39 -2.25
N GLU A 235 -7.75 -11.60 -2.27
CA GLU A 235 -8.48 -12.83 -2.63
C GLU A 235 -9.70 -13.04 -1.72
N ALA A 236 -9.50 -12.89 -0.40
CA ALA A 236 -10.54 -13.03 0.60
C ALA A 236 -11.68 -12.01 0.41
N LEU A 237 -11.37 -10.79 0.00
CA LEU A 237 -12.35 -9.75 -0.33
C LEU A 237 -13.11 -10.07 -1.62
N ASP A 238 -12.39 -10.22 -2.73
CA ASP A 238 -12.97 -10.44 -4.06
C ASP A 238 -11.96 -11.02 -5.06
N ILE A 239 -12.28 -12.17 -5.64
CA ILE A 239 -11.41 -12.86 -6.61
C ILE A 239 -11.29 -12.12 -7.95
N ASN A 240 -12.31 -11.37 -8.37
CA ASN A 240 -12.27 -10.64 -9.64
C ASN A 240 -11.33 -9.44 -9.52
N LEU A 241 -11.33 -8.75 -8.37
CA LEU A 241 -10.36 -7.70 -8.08
C LEU A 241 -8.92 -8.25 -8.15
N LEU A 242 -8.66 -9.38 -7.49
CA LEU A 242 -7.36 -10.05 -7.56
C LEU A 242 -6.95 -10.36 -9.00
N ASN A 243 -7.86 -10.96 -9.78
CA ASN A 243 -7.60 -11.36 -11.16
C ASN A 243 -7.27 -10.16 -12.05
N VAL A 244 -7.97 -9.04 -11.89
CA VAL A 244 -7.65 -7.80 -12.63
C VAL A 244 -6.28 -7.28 -12.23
N MET A 245 -5.96 -7.21 -10.93
CA MET A 245 -4.66 -6.74 -10.45
C MET A 245 -3.48 -7.58 -10.95
N LYS A 246 -3.66 -8.90 -11.07
CA LYS A 246 -2.69 -9.82 -11.70
C LYS A 246 -2.57 -9.60 -13.21
N LYS A 247 -3.71 -9.50 -13.91
CA LYS A 247 -3.73 -9.29 -15.36
C LYS A 247 -3.03 -7.99 -15.78
N VAL A 248 -3.16 -6.93 -14.99
CA VAL A 248 -2.46 -5.66 -15.24
C VAL A 248 -1.04 -5.63 -14.65
N GLY A 249 -0.56 -6.74 -14.09
CA GLY A 249 0.83 -6.95 -13.69
C GLY A 249 1.25 -6.29 -12.37
N LEU A 250 0.32 -5.87 -11.49
CA LEU A 250 0.70 -5.17 -10.25
C LEU A 250 1.53 -6.06 -9.32
N PHE A 251 1.10 -7.31 -9.14
CA PHE A 251 1.79 -8.25 -8.25
C PHE A 251 3.11 -8.72 -8.85
N GLU A 252 3.13 -8.98 -10.15
CA GLU A 252 4.30 -9.38 -10.93
C GLU A 252 5.36 -8.28 -10.89
N ASN A 253 4.96 -7.02 -11.09
CA ASN A 253 5.87 -5.88 -10.96
C ASN A 253 6.43 -5.75 -9.53
N ALA A 254 5.58 -5.84 -8.50
CA ALA A 254 6.05 -5.76 -7.12
C ALA A 254 7.05 -6.89 -6.79
N ARG A 255 6.77 -8.14 -7.21
CA ARG A 255 7.69 -9.27 -6.99
C ARG A 255 8.98 -9.16 -7.80
N ARG A 256 8.92 -8.63 -9.02
CA ARG A 256 10.10 -8.37 -9.86
C ARG A 256 11.01 -7.32 -9.21
N VAL A 257 10.45 -6.18 -8.77
CA VAL A 257 11.24 -5.13 -8.12
C VAL A 257 11.77 -5.60 -6.77
N CYS A 258 10.99 -6.38 -6.02
CA CYS A 258 11.39 -7.01 -4.78
C CYS A 258 12.09 -8.36 -5.03
N SER A 259 13.18 -8.34 -5.80
CA SER A 259 14.03 -9.51 -6.08
C SER A 259 15.51 -9.15 -5.92
N VAL A 260 16.34 -10.18 -5.74
CA VAL A 260 17.81 -10.00 -5.63
C VAL A 260 18.36 -9.52 -6.98
N GLU A 261 17.80 -10.01 -8.08
CA GLU A 261 18.20 -9.63 -9.43
C GLU A 261 17.96 -8.14 -9.71
N GLU A 262 16.82 -7.60 -9.28
CA GLU A 262 16.56 -6.17 -9.41
C GLU A 262 17.47 -5.36 -8.48
N LEU A 263 17.66 -5.81 -7.23
CA LEU A 263 18.60 -5.18 -6.31
C LEU A 263 20.01 -5.11 -6.92
N ASP A 264 20.49 -6.17 -7.55
CA ASP A 264 21.80 -6.24 -8.20
C ASP A 264 21.92 -5.28 -9.40
N ILE A 265 20.80 -4.98 -10.07
CA ILE A 265 20.78 -3.87 -11.02
C ILE A 265 21.18 -2.61 -10.26
N PHE A 266 20.47 -2.21 -9.19
CA PHE A 266 20.76 -1.02 -8.37
C PHE A 266 22.14 -0.99 -7.71
N ARG A 267 22.73 -2.15 -7.41
CA ARG A 267 24.10 -2.29 -6.92
C ARG A 267 25.16 -2.20 -8.02
N TYR A 268 24.77 -2.22 -9.30
CA TYR A 268 25.66 -2.26 -10.47
C TYR A 268 26.52 -3.53 -10.52
N THR A 269 26.01 -4.61 -9.92
CA THR A 269 26.64 -5.93 -9.92
C THR A 269 26.01 -6.87 -10.94
N LYS A 270 24.81 -6.55 -11.44
CA LYS A 270 24.17 -7.32 -12.52
C LYS A 270 24.95 -7.17 -13.84
N PRO A 271 25.44 -8.27 -14.45
CA PRO A 271 26.14 -8.19 -15.72
C PRO A 271 25.19 -7.78 -16.84
N TYR A 272 25.70 -7.01 -17.80
CA TYR A 272 24.98 -6.71 -19.03
C TYR A 272 24.88 -7.97 -19.90
N CYS A 273 23.75 -8.15 -20.57
CA CYS A 273 23.63 -9.14 -21.62
C CYS A 273 24.43 -8.65 -22.83
N ALA A 274 25.43 -9.41 -23.25
CA ALA A 274 26.17 -9.14 -24.48
C ALA A 274 25.27 -9.45 -25.68
N LEU A 275 25.12 -8.48 -26.58
CA LEU A 275 24.30 -8.60 -27.78
C LEU A 275 25.21 -8.73 -29.01
N SER A 276 24.79 -9.55 -29.97
CA SER A 276 25.45 -9.61 -31.28
C SER A 276 25.22 -8.32 -32.08
N PRO A 277 26.05 -8.01 -33.09
CA PRO A 277 25.82 -6.85 -33.97
C PRO A 277 24.42 -6.85 -34.60
N GLU A 278 23.90 -8.02 -34.98
CA GLU A 278 22.57 -8.18 -35.56
C GLU A 278 21.48 -7.82 -34.53
N GLN A 279 21.63 -8.28 -33.29
CA GLN A 279 20.69 -7.96 -32.21
C GLN A 279 20.70 -6.47 -31.87
N ILE A 280 21.89 -5.83 -31.84
CA ILE A 280 22.03 -4.39 -31.61
C ILE A 280 21.28 -3.61 -32.69
N SER A 281 21.50 -3.95 -33.97
CA SER A 281 20.83 -3.29 -35.09
C SER A 281 19.31 -3.33 -34.97
N VAL A 282 18.73 -4.44 -34.49
CA VAL A 282 17.28 -4.60 -34.30
C VAL A 282 16.73 -3.71 -33.18
N ILE A 283 17.49 -3.51 -32.09
CA ILE A 283 17.01 -2.76 -30.91
C ILE A 283 17.51 -1.30 -30.86
N GLU A 284 18.43 -0.90 -31.73
CA GLU A 284 19.09 0.41 -31.66
C GLU A 284 18.07 1.55 -31.77
N GLN A 285 17.23 1.55 -32.81
CA GLN A 285 16.24 2.61 -33.02
C GLN A 285 15.21 2.66 -31.86
N PRO A 286 14.60 1.53 -31.43
CA PRO A 286 13.74 1.54 -30.25
C PRO A 286 14.41 2.03 -28.96
N CYS A 287 15.67 1.67 -28.72
CA CYS A 287 16.44 2.14 -27.56
C CYS A 287 16.70 3.65 -27.64
N ARG A 288 17.04 4.15 -28.83
CA ARG A 288 17.25 5.59 -29.08
C ARG A 288 15.96 6.37 -28.86
N ASP A 289 14.85 5.92 -29.45
CA ASP A 289 13.53 6.53 -29.30
C ASP A 289 13.09 6.55 -27.83
N ALA A 290 13.19 5.42 -27.13
CA ALA A 290 12.87 5.33 -25.70
C ALA A 290 13.64 6.35 -24.86
N LYS A 291 14.94 6.53 -25.17
CA LYS A 291 15.84 7.44 -24.46
C LYS A 291 15.56 8.91 -24.79
N GLU A 292 15.52 9.27 -26.07
CA GLU A 292 15.38 10.66 -26.53
C GLU A 292 14.00 11.24 -26.20
N ARG A 293 12.95 10.41 -26.27
CA ARG A 293 11.57 10.82 -25.98
C ARG A 293 11.15 10.59 -24.54
N ASN A 294 11.98 9.90 -23.75
CA ASN A 294 11.67 9.50 -22.37
C ASN A 294 10.34 8.74 -22.27
N GLU A 295 10.13 7.78 -23.17
CA GLU A 295 8.90 6.99 -23.27
C GLU A 295 9.15 5.49 -23.07
N THR A 296 8.10 4.74 -22.73
CA THR A 296 8.17 3.27 -22.71
C THR A 296 7.67 2.77 -24.07
N ILE A 297 8.57 2.17 -24.85
CA ILE A 297 8.24 1.54 -26.13
C ILE A 297 7.61 0.19 -25.85
N ILE A 298 6.33 0.05 -26.20
CA ILE A 298 5.57 -1.17 -25.98
C ILE A 298 5.70 -2.10 -27.18
N ARG A 299 5.94 -3.39 -26.92
CA ARG A 299 5.95 -4.46 -27.94
C ARG A 299 5.22 -5.68 -27.43
N GLU A 300 4.47 -6.32 -28.32
CA GLU A 300 3.79 -7.59 -28.05
C GLU A 300 4.59 -8.75 -28.63
N HIS A 301 4.73 -9.83 -27.87
CA HIS A 301 5.30 -11.09 -28.30
C HIS A 301 4.61 -12.23 -27.57
N ASP A 302 4.11 -13.23 -28.29
CA ASP A 302 3.35 -14.37 -27.73
C ASP A 302 2.23 -13.94 -26.75
N ALA A 303 1.39 -12.99 -27.17
CA ALA A 303 0.31 -12.42 -26.37
C ALA A 303 0.76 -11.77 -25.03
N THR A 304 2.07 -11.55 -24.86
CA THR A 304 2.65 -10.86 -23.72
C THR A 304 3.17 -9.49 -24.14
N VAL A 305 2.80 -8.48 -23.38
CA VAL A 305 3.21 -7.09 -23.64
C VAL A 305 4.46 -6.77 -22.82
N TYR A 306 5.51 -6.34 -23.51
CA TYR A 306 6.78 -5.91 -22.94
C TYR A 306 6.96 -4.40 -23.12
N GLY A 307 7.59 -3.76 -22.13
CA GLY A 307 7.97 -2.36 -22.19
C GLY A 307 9.49 -2.21 -22.21
N LEU A 308 10.02 -1.59 -23.25
CA LEU A 308 11.41 -1.14 -23.32
C LEU A 308 11.47 0.32 -22.85
N ARG A 309 12.25 0.58 -21.81
CA ARG A 309 12.55 1.94 -21.34
C ARG A 309 13.98 2.00 -20.84
N THR A 310 14.56 3.19 -20.89
CA THR A 310 15.86 3.45 -20.27
C THR A 310 15.76 3.24 -18.76
N VAL A 311 16.57 2.33 -18.22
CA VAL A 311 16.67 2.11 -16.77
C VAL A 311 17.70 3.07 -16.16
N ARG A 312 18.70 3.50 -16.95
CA ARG A 312 19.84 4.36 -16.58
C ARG A 312 20.36 5.16 -17.74
#